data_AF-L0N701-F1
#
_entry.id   AF-L0N701-F1
#
_cell.length_a   1.000
_cell.length_b   1.000
_cell.length_c   1.000
_cell.angle_alpha   90.00
_cell.angle_beta   90.00
_cell.angle_gamma   90.00
#
_symmetry.space_group_name_H-M   'P 1'
#
loop_
_entity.id
_entity.type
_entity.pdbx_description
1 polymer ?
#
loop_
_entity_poly.entity_id
_entity_poly.type
_entity_poly.pdbx_seq_one_letter_code
_entity_poly.pdbx_strand_id
1 'polypeptide(L)'
;LNTHTANWYLYLSTLRWFLFRIDMIFVLFFTTTAFISVGTNRDKPGEVGIIITLAMLILGTFQWAVITSITVDGLMRSVDRVFKFIDLPSEEPKHTTRVKNTDVVIENPHADDGWPSRGRMDVQDLT
;
A
#
# COMPACT_ATOMS: atom_id res chain seq x y z
N LEU A 1 -16.13 16.61 13.03
CA LEU A 1 -14.85 17.07 13.60
C LEU A 1 -13.87 15.89 13.60
N ASN A 2 -12.87 15.93 12.72
CA ASN A 2 -11.67 15.07 12.66
C ASN A 2 -11.83 13.53 12.56
N THR A 3 -12.77 13.02 11.74
CA THR A 3 -12.87 11.58 11.43
C THR A 3 -11.61 11.01 10.77
N HIS A 4 -10.95 11.79 9.90
CA HIS A 4 -9.68 11.42 9.28
C HIS A 4 -8.57 11.20 10.32
N THR A 5 -8.40 12.13 11.25
CA THR A 5 -7.40 12.03 12.32
C THR A 5 -7.70 10.88 13.28
N ALA A 6 -8.97 10.64 13.61
CA ALA A 6 -9.38 9.53 14.46
C ALA A 6 -9.04 8.17 13.81
N ASN A 7 -9.36 7.99 12.53
CA ASN A 7 -9.05 6.76 11.79
C ASN A 7 -7.54 6.54 11.66
N TRP A 8 -6.78 7.61 11.39
CA TRP A 8 -5.32 7.55 11.33
C TRP A 8 -4.70 7.16 12.68
N TYR A 9 -5.20 7.73 13.77
CA TYR A 9 -4.72 7.40 15.11
C TYR A 9 -5.01 5.95 15.49
N LEU A 10 -6.21 5.45 15.16
CA LEU A 10 -6.59 4.05 15.41
C LEU A 10 -5.72 3.07 14.62
N TYR A 11 -5.40 3.41 13.36
CA TYR A 11 -4.44 2.67 12.55
C TYR A 11 -3.04 2.63 13.20
N LEU A 12 -2.50 3.78 13.59
CA LEU A 12 -1.19 3.87 14.25
C LEU A 12 -1.15 3.09 15.57
N SER A 13 -2.22 3.18 16.37
CA SER A 13 -2.35 2.45 17.63
C SER A 13 -2.31 0.93 17.41
N THR A 14 -3.06 0.44 16.42
CA THR A 14 -3.11 -0.99 16.07
C THR A 14 -1.75 -1.49 15.58
N LEU A 15 -1.08 -0.70 14.74
CA LEU A 15 0.27 -0.99 14.25
C LEU A 15 1.28 -1.08 15.40
N ARG A 16 1.27 -0.10 16.32
CA ARG A 16 2.16 -0.10 17.49
C ARG A 16 1.92 -1.29 18.41
N TRP A 17 0.65 -1.66 18.62
CA TRP A 17 0.28 -2.84 19.39
C TRP A 17 0.80 -4.13 18.74
N PHE A 18 0.67 -4.27 17.42
CA PHE A 18 1.18 -5.41 16.68
C PHE A 18 2.71 -5.53 16.79
N LEU A 19 3.44 -4.44 16.58
CA LEU A 19 4.90 -4.42 16.73
C LEU A 19 5.33 -4.85 18.14
N PHE A 20 4.65 -4.34 19.17
CA PHE A 20 4.94 -4.70 20.56
C PHE A 20 4.70 -6.19 20.84
N ARG A 21 3.66 -6.78 20.26
CA ARG A 21 3.37 -8.21 20.40
C ARG A 21 4.42 -9.09 19.71
N ILE A 22 4.87 -8.71 18.52
CA ILE A 22 5.95 -9.43 17.83
C ILE A 22 7.22 -9.39 18.68
N ASP A 23 7.59 -8.23 19.20
CA ASP A 23 8.80 -8.06 20.01
C ASP A 23 8.72 -8.91 21.30
N MET A 24 7.55 -8.97 21.94
CA MET A 24 7.32 -9.83 23.11
C MET A 24 7.51 -11.32 22.80
N ILE A 25 6.95 -11.81 21.69
CA ILE A 25 7.12 -13.21 21.25
C ILE A 25 8.60 -13.48 20.95
N PHE A 26 9.27 -12.52 20.33
CA PHE A 26 10.68 -12.65 20.00
C PHE A 26 11.55 -12.78 21.26
N VAL A 27 11.36 -11.90 22.25
CA VAL A 27 12.11 -11.96 23.51
C VAL A 27 11.91 -13.31 24.19
N LEU A 28 10.68 -13.83 24.25
CA LEU A 28 10.41 -15.15 24.82
C LEU A 28 11.16 -16.28 24.09
N PHE A 29 11.16 -16.25 22.75
CA PHE A 29 11.90 -17.21 21.93
C PHE A 29 13.42 -17.12 22.17
N PHE A 30 13.96 -15.89 22.22
CA PHE A 30 15.37 -15.64 22.45
C PHE A 30 15.80 -16.08 23.85
N THR A 31 15.04 -15.75 24.89
CA THR A 31 15.29 -16.19 26.26
C THR A 31 15.31 -17.71 26.36
N THR A 32 14.34 -18.39 25.75
CA THR A 32 14.28 -19.87 25.72
C THR A 32 15.50 -20.46 25.02
N THR A 33 15.88 -19.89 23.87
CA THR A 33 17.05 -20.33 23.10
C THR A 33 18.35 -20.12 23.88
N ALA A 34 18.48 -19.00 24.58
CA ALA A 34 19.63 -18.71 25.44
C ALA A 34 19.73 -19.71 26.60
N PHE A 35 18.62 -20.01 27.29
CA PHE A 35 18.60 -21.02 28.35
C PHE A 35 18.99 -22.42 27.85
N ILE A 36 18.47 -22.84 26.69
CA ILE A 36 18.82 -24.13 26.08
C ILE A 36 20.30 -24.17 25.68
N SER A 37 20.82 -23.08 25.10
CA SER A 37 22.22 -22.98 24.66
C SER A 37 23.19 -23.09 25.84
N VAL A 38 22.90 -22.40 26.95
CA VAL A 38 23.70 -22.47 28.19
C VAL A 38 23.59 -23.85 28.85
N GLY A 39 22.41 -24.46 28.85
CA GLY A 39 22.20 -25.80 29.42
C GLY A 39 22.94 -26.91 28.67
N THR A 40 23.06 -26.78 27.34
CA THR A 40 23.64 -27.81 26.46
C THR A 40 25.15 -27.65 26.26
N ASN A 41 25.67 -26.43 26.17
CA ASN A 41 27.06 -26.17 25.78
C ASN A 41 27.97 -25.77 26.94
N ARG A 42 28.07 -26.62 27.98
CA ARG A 42 28.95 -26.34 29.13
C ARG A 42 30.45 -26.37 28.78
N ASP A 43 30.84 -27.08 27.73
CA ASP A 43 32.25 -27.32 27.39
C ASP A 43 32.86 -26.30 26.41
N LYS A 44 32.06 -25.45 25.75
CA LYS A 44 32.54 -24.48 24.74
C LYS A 44 31.83 -23.12 24.84
N PRO A 45 32.19 -22.27 25.82
CA PRO A 45 31.54 -20.98 26.03
C PRO A 45 31.70 -20.00 24.85
N GLY A 46 32.73 -20.17 24.01
CA GLY A 46 32.95 -19.33 22.83
C GLY A 46 31.90 -19.48 21.72
N GLU A 47 31.37 -20.70 21.52
CA GLU A 47 30.34 -20.94 20.48
C GLU A 47 29.01 -20.27 20.85
N VAL A 48 28.67 -20.22 22.15
CA VAL A 48 27.45 -19.58 22.66
C VAL A 48 27.44 -18.08 22.37
N GLY A 49 28.59 -17.39 22.51
CA GLY A 49 28.71 -15.97 22.21
C GLY A 49 28.50 -15.64 20.73
N ILE A 50 28.96 -16.50 19.83
CA ILE A 50 28.75 -16.35 18.37
C ILE A 50 27.27 -16.50 18.03
N ILE A 51 26.60 -17.51 18.61
CA ILE A 51 25.16 -17.74 18.39
C ILE A 51 24.34 -16.53 18.87
N ILE A 52 24.67 -15.98 20.04
CA ILE A 52 23.97 -14.81 20.60
C ILE A 52 24.16 -13.56 19.73
N THR A 53 25.40 -13.26 19.32
CA THR A 53 25.69 -12.08 18.48
C THR A 53 25.07 -12.19 17.10
N LEU A 54 25.10 -13.37 16.47
CA LEU A 54 24.42 -13.64 15.21
C LEU A 54 22.89 -13.47 15.36
N ALA A 55 22.31 -13.99 16.44
CA ALA A 55 20.88 -13.83 16.72
C ALA A 55 20.50 -12.37 16.92
N MET A 56 21.33 -11.57 17.61
CA MET A 56 21.12 -10.12 17.75
C MET A 56 21.18 -9.37 16.40
N LEU A 57 22.07 -9.78 15.49
CA LEU A 57 22.15 -9.18 14.17
C LEU A 57 20.89 -9.46 13.34
N ILE A 58 20.44 -10.73 13.31
CA ILE A 58 19.22 -11.15 12.61
C ILE A 58 18.00 -10.45 13.19
N LEU A 59 17.99 -10.25 14.51
CA LEU A 59 16.98 -9.48 15.22
C LEU A 59 16.83 -8.04 14.71
N GLY A 60 17.96 -7.32 14.62
CA GLY A 60 17.96 -5.93 14.18
C GLY A 60 17.48 -5.81 12.73
N THR A 61 17.92 -6.73 11.86
CA THR A 61 17.47 -6.73 10.46
C THR A 61 16.00 -7.13 10.32
N PHE A 62 15.51 -8.05 11.16
CA PHE A 62 14.10 -8.44 11.18
C PHE A 62 13.18 -7.28 11.60
N GLN A 63 13.54 -6.52 12.64
CA GLN A 63 12.79 -5.33 13.04
C GLN A 63 12.70 -4.30 11.90
N TRP A 64 13.82 -4.06 11.21
CA TRP A 64 13.86 -3.17 10.05
C TRP A 64 13.01 -3.70 8.88
N ALA A 65 13.06 -5.01 8.62
CA ALA A 65 12.26 -5.65 7.59
C ALA A 65 10.74 -5.51 7.85
N VAL A 66 10.30 -5.66 9.10
CA VAL A 66 8.88 -5.47 9.49
C VAL A 66 8.41 -4.04 9.22
N ILE A 67 9.22 -3.04 9.58
CA ILE A 67 8.90 -1.61 9.32
C ILE A 67 8.79 -1.36 7.81
N THR A 68 9.70 -1.95 7.05
CA THR A 68 9.73 -1.83 5.59
C THR A 68 8.49 -2.48 4.96
N SER A 69 8.12 -3.68 5.42
CA SER A 69 6.93 -4.40 4.94
C SER A 69 5.65 -3.59 5.16
N ILE A 70 5.47 -3.00 6.34
CA ILE A 70 4.31 -2.16 6.65
C ILE A 70 4.26 -0.91 5.76
N THR A 71 5.42 -0.30 5.51
CA THR A 71 5.51 0.88 4.63
C THR A 71 5.12 0.54 3.20
N VAL A 72 5.58 -0.61 2.69
CA VAL A 72 5.23 -1.10 1.36
C VAL A 72 3.75 -1.44 1.24
N ASP A 73 3.15 -2.10 2.25
CA ASP A 73 1.71 -2.39 2.29
C ASP A 73 0.86 -1.12 2.28
N GLY A 74 1.30 -0.10 3.03
CA GLY A 74 0.70 1.24 3.00
C GLY A 74 0.75 1.88 1.61
N LEU A 75 1.88 1.75 0.92
CA LEU A 75 2.06 2.27 -0.44
C LEU A 75 1.19 1.51 -1.46
N MET A 76 1.04 0.20 -1.31
CA MET A 76 0.26 -0.64 -2.23
C MET A 76 -1.24 -0.27 -2.25
N ARG A 77 -1.80 0.17 -1.11
CA ARG A 77 -3.17 0.71 -1.07
C ARG A 77 -3.36 1.97 -1.93
N SER A 78 -2.30 2.74 -2.18
CA SER A 78 -2.39 3.91 -3.06
C SER A 78 -2.48 3.51 -4.53
N VAL A 79 -1.73 2.48 -4.94
CA VAL A 79 -1.73 1.91 -6.28
C VAL A 79 -3.08 1.27 -6.61
N ASP A 80 -3.69 0.55 -5.66
CA ASP A 80 -5.02 -0.04 -5.83
C ASP A 80 -6.09 1.00 -6.22
N ARG A 81 -6.05 2.19 -5.60
CA ARG A 81 -6.95 3.28 -5.97
C ARG A 81 -6.73 3.77 -7.40
N VAL A 82 -5.48 3.85 -7.87
CA VAL A 82 -5.16 4.25 -9.25
C VAL A 82 -5.73 3.24 -10.24
N PHE A 83 -5.55 1.94 -10.00
CA PHE A 83 -6.15 0.89 -10.83
C PHE A 83 -7.67 1.01 -10.88
N LYS A 84 -8.32 1.29 -9.75
CA LYS A 84 -9.77 1.51 -9.70
C LYS A 84 -10.25 2.69 -10.57
N PHE A 85 -9.44 3.74 -10.71
CA PHE A 85 -9.77 4.86 -11.61
C PHE A 85 -9.53 4.51 -13.09
N ILE A 86 -8.56 3.65 -13.39
CA ILE A 86 -8.30 3.17 -14.76
C ILE A 86 -9.41 2.23 -15.23
N ASP A 87 -9.91 1.38 -14.34
CA ASP A 87 -10.96 0.40 -14.65
C ASP A 87 -12.38 0.98 -14.60
N LEU A 88 -12.52 2.29 -14.33
CA LEU A 88 -13.83 2.94 -14.32
C LEU A 88 -14.42 2.91 -15.74
N PRO A 89 -15.70 2.51 -15.92
CA PRO A 89 -16.31 2.49 -17.23
C PRO A 89 -16.28 3.89 -17.83
N SER A 90 -15.75 4.00 -19.05
CA SER A 90 -15.75 5.23 -19.84
C SER A 90 -17.20 5.68 -20.04
N GLU A 91 -17.48 6.94 -19.70
CA GLU A 91 -18.79 7.57 -19.84
C GLU A 91 -19.19 7.68 -21.33
N GLU A 92 -18.21 7.69 -22.23
CA GLU A 92 -18.41 7.64 -23.68
C GLU A 92 -18.26 6.21 -24.23
N PRO A 93 -19.11 5.78 -25.19
CA PRO A 93 -18.88 4.53 -25.92
C PRO A 93 -17.51 4.62 -26.61
N LYS A 94 -16.65 3.62 -26.37
CA LYS A 94 -15.30 3.53 -26.96
C LYS A 94 -15.37 3.83 -28.46
N HIS A 95 -14.95 5.04 -28.87
CA HIS A 95 -14.75 5.35 -30.28
C HIS A 95 -13.67 4.38 -30.79
N THR A 96 -14.04 3.50 -31.71
CA THR A 96 -13.19 2.43 -32.26
C THR A 96 -12.03 2.92 -33.13
N THR A 97 -11.59 4.16 -32.98
CA THR A 97 -10.45 4.69 -33.74
C THR A 97 -9.62 5.59 -32.84
N ARG A 98 -8.56 5.02 -32.25
CA ARG A 98 -7.45 5.79 -31.67
C ARG A 98 -6.71 6.46 -32.83
N VAL A 99 -7.19 7.60 -33.29
CA VAL A 99 -6.41 8.49 -34.16
C VAL A 99 -5.41 9.20 -33.26
N LYS A 100 -4.13 8.85 -33.40
CA LYS A 100 -3.03 9.68 -32.89
C LYS A 100 -3.04 10.97 -33.70
N ASN A 101 -3.75 12.00 -33.26
CA ASN A 101 -3.49 13.38 -33.68
C ASN A 101 -3.73 14.29 -32.48
N THR A 102 -2.79 15.22 -32.31
CA THR A 102 -2.66 16.15 -31.18
C THR A 102 -3.65 17.30 -31.30
N ASP A 103 -4.94 17.03 -31.32
CA ASP A 103 -5.98 18.05 -31.18
C ASP A 103 -7.21 17.42 -30.50
N VAL A 104 -7.69 18.06 -29.43
CA VAL A 104 -8.82 17.61 -28.58
C VAL A 104 -10.16 17.89 -29.29
N VAL A 105 -10.23 17.62 -30.58
CA VAL A 105 -11.45 17.79 -31.37
C VAL A 105 -12.24 16.50 -31.24
N ILE A 106 -13.28 16.53 -30.40
CA ILE A 106 -14.30 15.50 -30.37
C ILE A 106 -15.09 15.64 -31.67
N GLU A 107 -14.74 14.86 -32.68
CA GLU A 107 -15.50 14.77 -33.92
C GLU A 107 -16.86 14.15 -33.60
N ASN A 108 -17.87 14.99 -33.42
CA ASN A 108 -19.25 14.54 -33.37
C ASN A 108 -19.70 14.28 -34.81
N PRO A 109 -19.98 13.02 -35.21
CA PRO A 109 -20.40 12.70 -36.58
C PRO A 109 -21.75 13.33 -36.97
N HIS A 110 -22.45 13.96 -36.03
CA HIS A 110 -23.69 14.70 -36.25
C HIS A 110 -23.51 16.23 -36.25
N ALA A 111 -22.29 16.74 -36.10
CA ALA A 111 -22.02 18.17 -36.15
C ALA A 111 -21.73 18.61 -37.59
N ASP A 112 -22.47 19.61 -38.05
CA ASP A 112 -22.25 20.28 -39.34
C ASP A 112 -21.03 21.22 -39.24
N ASP A 113 -20.37 21.55 -40.36
CA ASP A 113 -19.11 22.33 -40.40
C ASP A 113 -19.18 23.71 -39.72
N GLY A 114 -20.39 24.20 -39.45
CA GLY A 114 -20.67 25.45 -38.72
C GLY A 114 -20.96 25.28 -37.23
N TRP A 115 -20.62 24.16 -36.60
CA TRP A 115 -20.85 23.93 -35.17
C TRP A 115 -19.74 24.53 -34.29
N PRO A 116 -20.06 25.22 -33.16
CA PRO A 116 -21.36 25.72 -32.73
C PRO A 116 -21.58 27.19 -33.15
N SER A 117 -22.38 27.44 -34.20
CA SER A 117 -22.58 28.80 -34.74
C SER A 117 -23.54 29.70 -33.95
N ARG A 118 -24.47 29.13 -33.17
CA ARG A 118 -25.51 29.91 -32.46
C ARG A 118 -25.76 29.50 -31.01
N GLY A 119 -25.10 28.43 -30.52
CA GLY A 119 -25.21 28.00 -29.11
C GLY A 119 -26.63 27.73 -28.61
N ARG A 120 -27.58 27.42 -29.50
CA ARG A 120 -28.98 27.18 -29.14
C ARG A 120 -29.13 25.75 -28.62
N MET A 121 -29.61 25.60 -27.38
CA MET A 121 -29.92 24.31 -26.76
C MET A 121 -31.44 24.22 -26.59
N ASP A 122 -32.04 23.14 -27.07
CA ASP A 122 -33.44 22.80 -26.82
C ASP A 122 -33.48 21.40 -26.21
N VAL A 123 -34.11 21.26 -25.04
CA VAL A 123 -34.17 20.02 -24.28
C VAL A 123 -35.63 19.65 -24.12
N GLN A 124 -36.04 18.52 -24.71
CA GLN A 124 -37.42 18.05 -24.69
C GLN A 124 -37.50 16.72 -23.93
N ASP A 125 -38.52 16.60 -23.06
CA ASP A 125 -38.83 15.41 -22.24
C ASP A 125 -37.63 14.74 -21.55
N LEU A 126 -36.82 15.56 -20.85
CA LEU A 126 -35.82 15.03 -19.92
C LEU A 126 -36.52 14.61 -18.61
N THR A 127 -36.36 13.34 -18.22
CA THR A 127 -36.75 12.86 -16.89
C THR A 127 -35.55 12.82 -15.97
#